data_AF-A0AAV6SX58-F1
#
_entry.id   AF-A0AAV6SX58-F1
#
_cell.length_a   1.000
_cell.length_b   1.000
_cell.length_c   1.000
_cell.angle_alpha   90.00
_cell.angle_beta   90.00
_cell.angle_gamma   90.00
#
_symmetry.space_group_name_H-M   'P 1'
#
loop_
_entity.id
_entity.type
_entity.pdbx_description
1 polymer ?
#
loop_
_entity_poly.entity_id
_entity_poly.type
_entity_poly.pdbx_seq_one_letter_code
_entity_poly.pdbx_strand_id
1 'polypeptide(L)'
;MAAAAASRELFTSGVRAVLHTWPVLQIAVDNGFGGVYGQQKADWMVDVVQQYFHDNADLQQSEIEDFIADLMDQEFDTVVDDGSLPQVSLSLLQMFSQWQQGALQQLQLKVNTMTQKRERAKVQAPPTVSNNDDEEEMQVMESAPSVSRTPPAPPQEEDDGWTVVRKRK
;
A
#
# COMPACT_ATOMS: atom_id res chain seq x y z
N MET A 1 -22.41 -21.84 16.61
CA MET A 1 -20.94 -21.93 16.40
C MET A 1 -20.52 -21.72 14.94
N ALA A 2 -21.25 -22.19 13.92
CA ALA A 2 -20.87 -22.01 12.51
C ALA A 2 -20.76 -20.54 12.04
N ALA A 3 -21.65 -19.65 12.50
CA ALA A 3 -21.62 -18.24 12.10
C ALA A 3 -20.37 -17.48 12.61
N ALA A 4 -19.88 -17.83 13.81
CA ALA A 4 -18.66 -17.23 14.37
C ALA A 4 -17.39 -17.74 13.68
N ALA A 5 -17.39 -19.00 13.23
CA ALA A 5 -16.30 -19.53 12.41
C ALA A 5 -16.29 -18.85 11.03
N ALA A 6 -17.45 -18.74 10.37
CA ALA A 6 -17.56 -18.07 9.07
C ALA A 6 -17.19 -16.57 9.13
N SER A 7 -17.56 -15.86 10.19
CA SER A 7 -17.15 -14.47 10.37
C SER A 7 -15.64 -14.36 10.59
N ARG A 8 -15.04 -15.30 11.34
CA ARG A 8 -13.59 -15.34 11.58
C ARG A 8 -12.81 -15.59 10.28
N GLU A 9 -13.24 -16.54 9.46
CA GLU A 9 -12.66 -16.79 8.13
C GLU A 9 -12.74 -15.55 7.22
N LEU A 10 -13.84 -14.79 7.32
CA LEU A 10 -14.00 -13.56 6.57
C LEU A 10 -12.99 -12.48 7.01
N PHE A 11 -12.77 -12.36 8.31
CA PHE A 11 -11.74 -11.47 8.85
C PHE A 11 -10.34 -11.90 8.42
N THR A 12 -10.00 -13.19 8.55
CA THR A 12 -8.75 -13.75 8.03
C THR A 12 -8.53 -13.44 6.55
N SER A 13 -9.58 -13.57 5.75
CA SER A 13 -9.53 -13.23 4.32
C SER A 13 -9.29 -11.74 4.10
N GLY A 14 -9.81 -10.87 4.97
CA GLY A 14 -9.55 -9.43 4.95
C GLY A 14 -8.11 -9.08 5.31
N VAL A 15 -7.59 -9.65 6.40
CA VAL A 15 -6.19 -9.49 6.81
C VAL A 15 -5.27 -9.95 5.68
N ARG A 16 -5.54 -11.13 5.10
CA ARG A 16 -4.82 -11.66 3.92
C ARG A 16 -4.86 -10.66 2.77
N ALA A 17 -6.04 -10.14 2.42
CA ALA A 17 -6.17 -9.20 1.32
C ALA A 17 -5.33 -7.94 1.55
N VAL A 18 -5.37 -7.34 2.75
CA VAL A 18 -4.58 -6.14 3.07
C VAL A 18 -3.09 -6.43 2.94
N LEU A 19 -2.58 -7.48 3.59
CA LEU A 19 -1.15 -7.82 3.57
C LEU A 19 -0.66 -8.18 2.15
N HIS A 20 -1.44 -8.93 1.36
CA HIS A 20 -1.06 -9.23 -0.03
C HIS A 20 -1.16 -8.05 -0.99
N THR A 21 -1.94 -7.02 -0.67
CA THR A 21 -1.96 -5.76 -1.43
C THR A 21 -0.89 -4.78 -1.01
N TRP A 22 -0.20 -5.05 0.11
CA TRP A 22 0.83 -4.18 0.64
C TRP A 22 2.14 -4.34 -0.15
N PRO A 23 2.61 -3.29 -0.86
CA PRO A 23 3.77 -3.42 -1.75
C PRO A 23 5.05 -3.79 -1.01
N VAL A 24 5.27 -3.27 0.21
CA VAL A 24 6.48 -3.53 0.98
C VAL A 24 6.66 -5.03 1.25
N LEU A 25 5.60 -5.72 1.69
CA LEU A 25 5.63 -7.16 1.92
C LEU A 25 5.87 -7.94 0.61
N GLN A 26 5.23 -7.53 -0.50
CA GLN A 26 5.46 -8.20 -1.79
C GLN A 26 6.92 -8.02 -2.27
N ILE A 27 7.47 -6.82 -2.14
CA ILE A 27 8.87 -6.53 -2.48
C ILE A 27 9.81 -7.34 -1.60
N ALA A 28 9.57 -7.42 -0.29
CA ALA A 28 10.40 -8.18 0.63
C ALA A 28 10.43 -9.68 0.28
N VAL A 29 9.28 -10.24 -0.09
CA VAL A 29 9.19 -11.63 -0.51
C VAL A 29 9.84 -11.86 -1.88
N ASP A 30 9.59 -10.98 -2.85
CA ASP A 30 10.10 -11.10 -4.22
C ASP A 30 11.63 -10.91 -4.30
N ASN A 31 12.20 -10.06 -3.44
CA ASN A 31 13.66 -9.89 -3.32
C ASN A 31 14.32 -10.91 -2.40
N GLY A 32 13.55 -11.80 -1.77
CA GLY A 32 14.07 -12.87 -0.93
C GLY A 32 14.56 -12.44 0.45
N PHE A 33 14.09 -11.30 0.97
CA PHE A 33 14.48 -10.84 2.31
C PHE A 33 13.95 -11.75 3.44
N GLY A 34 12.88 -12.53 3.18
CA GLY A 34 12.43 -13.62 4.06
C GLY A 34 13.15 -14.97 3.86
N GLY A 35 14.21 -15.00 3.06
CA GLY A 35 14.91 -16.23 2.65
C GLY A 35 14.06 -17.16 1.79
N VAL A 36 14.44 -18.44 1.74
CA VAL A 36 13.74 -19.46 0.92
C VAL A 36 12.28 -19.69 1.32
N TYR A 37 11.91 -19.24 2.53
CA TYR A 37 10.57 -19.38 3.09
C TYR A 37 9.75 -18.08 3.08
N GLY A 38 10.17 -17.05 2.35
CA GLY A 38 9.50 -15.73 2.37
C GLY A 38 7.99 -15.79 2.09
N GLN A 39 7.57 -16.63 1.14
CA GLN A 39 6.13 -16.82 0.86
C GLN A 39 5.41 -17.50 2.04
N GLN A 40 5.97 -18.57 2.63
CA GLN A 40 5.35 -19.20 3.80
C GLN A 40 5.31 -18.27 5.02
N LYS A 41 6.33 -17.42 5.21
CA LYS A 41 6.33 -16.40 6.25
C LYS A 41 5.24 -15.36 6.03
N ALA A 42 4.98 -14.96 4.78
CA ALA A 42 3.90 -14.03 4.46
C ALA A 42 2.52 -14.64 4.76
N ASP A 43 2.32 -15.92 4.42
CA ASP A 43 1.09 -16.64 4.79
C ASP A 43 0.95 -16.77 6.32
N TRP A 44 2.04 -17.15 7.01
CA TRP A 44 2.07 -17.25 8.47
C TRP A 44 1.78 -15.91 9.17
N MET A 45 2.28 -14.80 8.62
CA MET A 45 2.04 -13.46 9.13
C MET A 45 0.54 -13.12 9.15
N VAL A 46 -0.25 -13.61 8.17
CA VAL A 46 -1.70 -13.44 8.16
C VAL A 46 -2.34 -14.09 9.39
N ASP A 47 -1.95 -15.33 9.70
CA ASP A 47 -2.48 -16.08 10.84
C ASP A 47 -2.11 -15.41 12.17
N VAL A 48 -0.85 -14.96 12.29
CA VAL A 48 -0.35 -14.28 13.50
C VAL A 48 -1.04 -12.95 13.72
N VAL A 49 -1.17 -12.12 12.68
CA VAL A 49 -1.87 -10.84 12.78
C VAL A 49 -3.35 -11.07 13.13
N GLN A 50 -4.00 -12.03 12.48
CA GLN A 50 -5.39 -12.38 12.81
C GLN A 50 -5.53 -12.81 14.27
N GLN A 51 -4.62 -13.66 14.76
CA GLN A 51 -4.64 -14.10 16.15
C GLN A 51 -4.43 -12.93 17.12
N TYR A 52 -3.51 -12.01 16.81
CA TYR A 52 -3.26 -10.81 17.61
C TYR A 52 -4.53 -9.97 17.83
N PHE A 53 -5.33 -9.79 16.77
CA PHE A 53 -6.65 -9.13 16.87
C PHE A 53 -7.70 -9.91 17.66
N HIS A 54 -7.60 -11.24 17.73
CA HIS A 54 -8.53 -12.04 18.54
C HIS A 54 -8.16 -12.04 20.03
N ASP A 55 -6.86 -12.01 20.31
CA ASP A 55 -6.34 -12.04 21.67
C ASP A 55 -6.46 -10.65 22.35
N ASN A 56 -6.52 -9.57 21.56
CA ASN A 56 -6.62 -8.20 22.05
C ASN A 56 -7.86 -7.50 21.48
N ALA A 57 -8.78 -7.07 22.36
CA ALA A 57 -10.06 -6.48 21.95
C ALA A 57 -10.00 -4.97 21.67
N ASP A 58 -9.00 -4.28 22.23
CA ASP A 58 -8.87 -2.83 22.34
C ASP A 58 -7.59 -2.26 21.70
N LEU A 59 -7.14 -2.90 20.62
CA LEU A 59 -5.94 -2.50 19.88
C LEU A 59 -6.04 -1.08 19.31
N GLN A 60 -4.99 -0.30 19.54
CA GLN A 60 -4.78 0.99 18.90
C GLN A 60 -3.97 0.86 17.61
N GLN A 61 -4.09 1.86 16.73
CA GLN A 61 -3.35 1.88 15.46
C GLN A 61 -1.83 1.75 15.68
N SER A 62 -1.28 2.46 16.68
CA SER A 62 0.15 2.43 17.00
C SER A 62 0.62 1.04 17.44
N GLU A 63 -0.19 0.31 18.20
CA GLU A 63 0.18 -1.05 18.64
C GLU A 63 0.22 -2.04 17.47
N ILE A 64 -0.69 -1.88 16.52
CA ILE A 64 -0.70 -2.69 15.29
C ILE A 64 0.49 -2.31 14.40
N GLU A 65 0.82 -1.02 14.33
CA GLU A 65 1.97 -0.51 13.61
C GLU A 65 3.28 -1.08 14.15
N ASP A 66 3.53 -0.94 15.45
CA ASP A 66 4.72 -1.49 16.12
C ASP A 66 4.80 -3.01 15.93
N PHE A 67 3.67 -3.72 16.08
CA PHE A 67 3.62 -5.17 15.90
C PHE A 67 3.95 -5.62 14.47
N ILE A 68 3.43 -4.93 13.45
CA ILE A 68 3.71 -5.25 12.04
C ILE A 68 5.15 -4.85 11.68
N ALA A 69 5.65 -3.74 12.22
CA ALA A 69 7.05 -3.33 12.05
C ALA A 69 8.01 -4.40 12.58
N ASP A 70 7.76 -4.89 13.80
CA ASP A 70 8.56 -5.95 14.42
C ASP A 70 8.54 -7.23 13.57
N LEU A 71 7.38 -7.60 13.01
CA LEU A 71 7.28 -8.76 12.12
C LEU A 71 8.06 -8.56 10.81
N MET A 72 8.02 -7.36 10.23
CA MET A 72 8.78 -7.06 9.01
C MET A 72 10.29 -7.07 9.26
N ASP A 73 10.75 -6.56 10.40
CA ASP A 73 12.16 -6.56 10.78
C ASP A 73 12.65 -7.98 11.09
N GLN A 74 11.94 -8.73 11.94
CA GLN A 74 12.38 -10.05 12.39
C GLN A 74 12.27 -11.14 11.32
N GLU A 75 11.18 -11.15 10.53
CA GLU A 75 10.94 -12.22 9.57
C GLU A 75 11.45 -11.93 8.17
N PHE A 76 11.53 -10.65 7.80
CA PHE A 76 11.90 -10.21 6.46
C PHE A 76 13.10 -9.27 6.44
N ASP A 77 13.82 -9.05 7.55
CA ASP A 77 14.99 -8.15 7.60
C ASP A 77 14.70 -6.77 6.96
N THR A 78 13.47 -6.29 7.12
CA THR A 78 12.95 -5.11 6.39
C THR A 78 12.43 -4.06 7.37
N VAL A 79 13.05 -2.89 7.35
CA VAL A 79 12.55 -1.70 8.03
C VAL A 79 11.57 -0.96 7.12
N VAL A 80 10.39 -0.64 7.62
CA VAL A 80 9.35 0.07 6.87
C VAL A 80 9.32 1.55 7.24
N ASP A 81 9.70 2.42 6.30
CA ASP A 81 9.74 3.89 6.49
C ASP A 81 9.16 4.66 5.28
N ASP A 82 8.30 4.01 4.49
CA ASP A 82 7.65 4.64 3.32
C ASP A 82 6.29 5.29 3.67
N GLY A 83 5.92 5.30 4.95
CA GLY A 83 4.63 5.79 5.43
C GLY A 83 3.43 4.92 5.05
N SER A 84 3.65 3.71 4.52
CA SER A 84 2.58 2.76 4.21
C SER A 84 2.09 1.98 5.44
N LEU A 85 2.98 1.76 6.42
CA LEU A 85 2.70 1.00 7.63
C LEU A 85 1.48 1.54 8.41
N PRO A 86 1.37 2.85 8.71
CA PRO A 86 0.19 3.39 9.39
C PRO A 86 -1.11 3.18 8.60
N GLN A 87 -1.04 3.21 7.26
CA GLN A 87 -2.20 3.03 6.38
C GLN A 87 -2.69 1.58 6.39
N VAL A 88 -1.75 0.63 6.44
CA VAL A 88 -2.04 -0.80 6.58
C VAL A 88 -2.66 -1.07 7.95
N SER A 89 -2.07 -0.56 9.02
CA SER A 89 -2.57 -0.70 10.39
C SER A 89 -4.00 -0.15 10.53
N LEU A 90 -4.27 1.04 9.99
CA LEU A 90 -5.61 1.62 9.98
C LEU A 90 -6.60 0.77 9.19
N SER A 91 -6.19 0.23 8.04
CA SER A 91 -7.03 -0.63 7.22
C SER A 91 -7.43 -1.92 7.95
N LEU A 92 -6.48 -2.55 8.65
CA LEU A 92 -6.72 -3.73 9.48
C LEU A 92 -7.67 -3.41 10.64
N LEU A 93 -7.43 -2.30 11.34
CA LEU A 93 -8.29 -1.86 12.45
C LEU A 93 -9.73 -1.58 11.99
N GLN A 94 -9.90 -0.94 10.82
CA GLN A 94 -11.22 -0.73 10.23
C GLN A 94 -11.93 -2.06 9.91
N MET A 95 -11.21 -3.03 9.34
CA MET A 95 -11.78 -4.34 9.06
C MET A 95 -12.20 -5.08 10.33
N PHE A 96 -11.37 -4.98 11.38
CA PHE A 96 -11.68 -5.56 12.68
C PHE A 96 -12.91 -4.91 13.31
N SER A 97 -13.02 -3.58 13.26
CA SER A 97 -14.20 -2.86 13.75
C SER A 97 -15.48 -3.25 12.99
N GLN A 98 -15.41 -3.37 11.65
CA GLN A 98 -16.53 -3.84 10.83
C GLN A 98 -16.94 -5.27 11.18
N TRP A 99 -15.96 -6.14 11.45
CA TRP A 99 -16.20 -7.51 11.89
C TRP A 99 -16.87 -7.56 13.26
N GLN A 100 -16.39 -6.80 14.25
CA GLN A 100 -17.00 -6.71 15.58
C GLN A 100 -18.44 -6.19 15.55
N GLN A 101 -18.72 -5.21 14.68
CA GLN A 101 -20.06 -4.65 14.49
C GLN A 101 -21.01 -5.59 13.70
N GLY A 102 -20.51 -6.73 13.20
CA GLY A 102 -21.31 -7.65 12.39
C GLY A 102 -21.60 -7.15 10.97
N ALA A 103 -20.88 -6.13 10.48
CA ALA A 103 -21.00 -5.56 9.14
C ALA A 103 -20.32 -6.46 8.07
N LEU A 104 -20.60 -7.77 8.10
CA LEU A 104 -19.92 -8.80 7.32
C LEU A 104 -20.06 -8.58 5.80
N GLN A 105 -21.20 -8.07 5.31
CA GLN A 105 -21.37 -7.77 3.88
C GLN A 105 -20.39 -6.69 3.39
N GLN A 106 -20.19 -5.63 4.17
CA GLN A 106 -19.26 -4.55 3.80
C GLN A 106 -17.83 -5.05 3.81
N LEU A 107 -17.48 -5.83 4.84
CA LEU A 107 -16.17 -6.47 4.94
C LEU A 107 -15.93 -7.36 3.72
N GLN A 108 -16.87 -8.25 3.39
CA GLN A 108 -16.76 -9.16 2.24
C GLN A 108 -16.61 -8.42 0.91
N LEU A 109 -17.35 -7.32 0.71
CA LEU A 109 -17.22 -6.50 -0.50
C LEU A 109 -15.85 -5.81 -0.58
N LYS A 110 -15.33 -5.31 0.55
CA LYS A 110 -13.96 -4.76 0.65
C LYS A 110 -12.91 -5.83 0.30
N VAL A 111 -13.01 -7.01 0.90
CA VAL A 111 -12.10 -8.14 0.64
C VAL A 111 -12.12 -8.49 -0.86
N ASN A 112 -13.30 -8.74 -1.43
CA ASN A 112 -13.43 -9.07 -2.85
C ASN A 112 -12.89 -7.98 -3.78
N THR A 113 -13.04 -6.71 -3.41
CA THR A 113 -12.52 -5.59 -4.20
C THR A 113 -10.99 -5.55 -4.17
N MET A 114 -10.37 -5.76 -3.00
CA MET A 114 -8.92 -5.82 -2.86
C MET A 114 -8.32 -7.02 -3.60
N THR A 115 -8.94 -8.20 -3.47
CA THR A 115 -8.51 -9.42 -4.17
C THR A 115 -8.63 -9.27 -5.70
N GLN A 116 -9.75 -8.77 -6.21
CA GLN A 116 -9.94 -8.57 -7.66
C GLN A 116 -9.00 -7.51 -8.24
N LYS A 117 -8.73 -6.41 -7.52
CA LYS A 117 -7.75 -5.40 -7.96
C LYS A 117 -6.37 -6.00 -8.18
N ARG A 118 -5.97 -6.95 -7.33
CA ARG A 118 -4.69 -7.68 -7.47
C ARG A 118 -4.70 -8.60 -8.69
N GLU A 119 -5.77 -9.35 -8.93
CA GLU A 119 -5.89 -10.21 -10.13
C GLU A 119 -5.82 -9.39 -11.41
N ARG A 120 -6.44 -8.21 -11.43
CA ARG A 120 -6.42 -7.31 -12.59
C ARG A 120 -5.07 -6.60 -12.78
N ALA A 121 -4.31 -6.38 -11.70
CA ALA A 121 -2.93 -5.89 -11.78
C ALA A 121 -1.93 -6.98 -12.22
N LYS A 122 -2.29 -8.26 -12.10
CA LYS A 122 -1.50 -9.41 -12.54
C LYS A 122 -1.79 -9.85 -13.97
N VAL A 123 -2.44 -9.00 -14.77
CA VAL A 123 -2.78 -9.27 -16.17
C VAL A 123 -1.52 -9.18 -17.03
N GLN A 124 -1.02 -10.37 -17.37
CA GLN A 124 -0.52 -10.78 -18.68
C GLN A 124 -0.47 -9.67 -19.74
N ALA A 125 0.70 -9.49 -20.37
CA ALA A 125 0.90 -8.59 -21.50
C ALA A 125 -0.28 -8.67 -22.50
N PRO A 126 -0.94 -7.56 -22.84
CA PRO A 126 -2.09 -7.59 -23.74
C PRO A 126 -1.64 -7.92 -25.16
N PRO A 127 -2.41 -8.72 -25.94
CA PRO A 127 -2.28 -8.68 -27.39
C PRO A 127 -2.71 -7.28 -27.85
N THR A 128 -1.87 -6.69 -28.70
CA THR A 128 -2.07 -5.39 -29.34
C THR A 128 -3.44 -5.28 -29.97
N VAL A 129 -4.27 -4.36 -29.49
CA VAL A 129 -5.35 -3.76 -30.29
C VAL A 129 -5.20 -2.26 -30.24
N SER A 130 -4.77 -1.71 -31.38
CA SER A 130 -4.87 -0.28 -31.68
C SER A 130 -6.31 0.16 -31.57
N ASN A 131 -6.58 1.20 -30.79
CA ASN A 131 -7.59 2.17 -31.19
C ASN A 131 -7.23 3.55 -30.64
N ASN A 132 -7.44 4.52 -31.52
CA ASN A 132 -7.03 5.92 -31.47
C ASN A 132 -8.10 6.79 -30.77
N ASP A 133 -7.69 8.00 -30.37
CA ASP A 133 -8.48 9.16 -29.89
C ASP A 133 -9.20 9.05 -28.53
N ASP A 134 -8.80 9.89 -27.57
CA ASP A 134 -9.44 11.21 -27.39
C ASP A 134 -8.65 12.04 -26.36
N GLU A 135 -8.37 13.28 -26.73
CA GLU A 135 -7.51 14.24 -26.07
C GLU A 135 -8.41 15.23 -25.31
N GLU A 136 -8.38 15.28 -23.98
CA GLU A 136 -8.94 16.44 -23.25
C GLU A 136 -7.99 16.93 -22.14
N GLU A 137 -7.59 18.18 -22.36
CA GLU A 137 -6.55 18.97 -21.73
C GLU A 137 -7.01 19.51 -20.37
N MET A 138 -6.29 19.19 -19.30
CA MET A 138 -6.61 19.62 -17.94
C MET A 138 -6.01 21.01 -17.65
N GLN A 139 -6.86 22.04 -17.59
CA GLN A 139 -6.50 23.41 -17.19
C GLN A 139 -6.01 23.46 -15.73
N VAL A 140 -4.76 23.85 -15.51
CA VAL A 140 -4.22 24.15 -14.19
C VAL A 140 -4.55 25.60 -13.81
N MET A 141 -5.31 25.72 -12.72
CA MET A 141 -5.51 26.96 -11.98
C MET A 141 -4.23 27.31 -11.21
N GLU A 142 -3.71 28.54 -11.34
CA GLU A 142 -2.82 29.08 -10.32
C GLU A 142 -3.15 30.56 -10.07
N SER A 143 -3.48 30.84 -8.81
CA SER A 143 -3.91 32.13 -8.30
C SER A 143 -2.71 32.86 -7.70
N ALA A 144 -2.57 34.15 -8.01
CA ALA A 144 -1.57 35.04 -7.43
C ALA A 144 -1.67 35.16 -5.89
N PRO A 145 -0.60 35.62 -5.23
CA PRO A 145 -0.67 37.00 -4.77
C PRO A 145 0.60 37.84 -4.98
N SER A 146 0.33 39.15 -5.07
CA SER A 146 1.24 40.27 -5.26
C SER A 146 2.12 40.58 -4.03
N VAL A 147 3.44 40.75 -4.22
CA VAL A 147 4.28 41.66 -3.41
C VAL A 147 5.40 42.23 -4.29
N SER A 148 5.55 43.56 -4.27
CA SER A 148 6.44 44.35 -5.12
C SER A 148 7.83 44.63 -4.49
N ARG A 149 8.87 44.79 -5.34
CA ARG A 149 9.95 45.83 -5.34
C ARG A 149 11.44 45.38 -5.37
N THR A 150 12.09 45.70 -6.51
CA THR A 150 13.49 46.20 -6.78
C THR A 150 14.74 45.25 -6.83
N PRO A 151 15.63 45.36 -7.87
CA PRO A 151 16.96 44.68 -8.04
C PRO A 151 18.17 45.62 -7.68
N PRO A 152 19.50 45.32 -7.87
CA PRO A 152 20.22 44.21 -8.57
C PRO A 152 21.53 43.61 -7.92
N ALA A 153 22.11 42.59 -8.59
CA ALA A 153 23.55 42.21 -8.76
C ALA A 153 24.09 40.86 -8.16
N PRO A 154 25.05 40.16 -8.87
CA PRO A 154 25.39 38.72 -8.78
C PRO A 154 26.73 38.48 -8.00
N PRO A 155 27.47 37.33 -8.03
CA PRO A 155 27.31 36.02 -8.69
C PRO A 155 27.53 34.78 -7.78
N GLN A 156 26.98 33.60 -8.14
CA GLN A 156 27.57 32.32 -7.72
C GLN A 156 27.57 31.34 -8.90
N GLU A 157 28.79 30.92 -9.22
CA GLU A 157 29.12 29.82 -10.09
C GLU A 157 28.84 28.52 -9.32
N GLU A 158 28.02 27.64 -9.88
CA GLU A 158 28.21 26.21 -9.69
C GLU A 158 27.94 25.48 -11.00
N ASP A 159 28.90 24.62 -11.29
CA ASP A 159 29.06 23.76 -12.44
C ASP A 159 27.94 22.72 -12.45
N ASP A 160 27.05 22.78 -13.44
CA ASP A 160 26.17 21.66 -13.76
C ASP A 160 26.31 21.32 -15.25
N GLY A 161 27.25 20.39 -15.47
CA GLY A 161 27.53 19.72 -16.73
C GLY A 161 26.34 18.93 -17.27
N TRP A 162 25.38 19.63 -17.88
CA TRP A 162 24.43 19.03 -18.81
C TRP A 162 24.31 19.89 -20.07
N THR A 163 25.02 19.48 -21.13
CA THR A 163 24.86 20.09 -22.46
C THR A 163 23.59 19.56 -23.13
N VAL A 164 22.58 20.41 -23.24
CA VAL A 164 21.34 20.10 -24.00
C VAL A 164 21.66 20.06 -25.50
N VAL A 165 21.61 18.87 -26.10
CA VAL A 165 21.77 18.69 -27.55
C VAL A 165 20.44 19.01 -28.24
N ARG A 166 20.34 20.16 -28.90
CA ARG A 166 19.18 20.51 -29.73
C ARG A 166 19.28 19.84 -31.10
N LYS A 167 18.33 18.96 -31.43
CA LYS A 167 18.15 18.42 -32.79
C LYS A 167 17.75 19.56 -33.73
N ARG A 168 18.54 19.79 -34.79
CA ARG A 168 18.16 20.66 -35.90
C ARG A 168 17.25 19.92 -36.88
N LYS A 169 16.28 20.66 -37.39
CA LYS A 169 15.39 20.31 -38.49
C LYS A 169 16.02 20.68 -39.82
#